data_AF-A0A7C5QSZ0-F1
#
_entry.id   AF-A0A7C5QSZ0-F1
#
_cell.length_a   1.000
_cell.length_b   1.000
_cell.length_c   1.000
_cell.angle_alpha   90.00
_cell.angle_beta   90.00
_cell.angle_gamma   90.00
#
_symmetry.space_group_name_H-M   'P 1'
#
loop_
_entity.id
_entity.type
_entity.pdbx_description
1 polymer ?
#
loop_
_entity_poly.entity_id
_entity_poly.type
_entity_poly.pdbx_seq_one_letter_code
_entity_poly.pdbx_strand_id
1 'polypeptide(L)'
;MGHTRLDNWRALAAFSPDALSSIAYANQEIYLGLVVAGSAGLSMALPIALVIAGLLAIVALSYCQTLPAYPSGGGSFIVARDNLGTLPGLVAAAALLMDYLLTAAVSLTAGVAAIASAFPHLWPYRGVLALALLLAITLANLRGLRETGTLMAVPVYLFLA
;
A
#
# COMPACT_ATOMS: atom_id res chain seq x y z
N MET A 1 -30.00 1.10 8.99
CA MET A 1 -29.06 -0.01 9.25
C MET A 1 -27.74 0.62 9.67
N GLY A 2 -27.38 0.48 10.95
CA GLY A 2 -26.29 1.24 11.56
C GLY A 2 -24.93 0.88 10.96
N HIS A 3 -24.22 1.87 10.44
CA HIS A 3 -22.81 1.74 10.10
C HIS A 3 -22.02 1.54 11.40
N THR A 4 -21.65 0.30 11.70
CA THR A 4 -20.77 -0.01 12.83
C THR A 4 -19.41 0.61 12.53
N ARG A 5 -19.12 1.76 13.14
CA ARG A 5 -17.80 2.39 13.08
C ARG A 5 -16.81 1.39 13.69
N LEU A 6 -15.80 1.02 12.92
CA LEU A 6 -14.70 0.22 13.44
C LEU A 6 -14.00 1.03 14.54
N ASP A 7 -13.80 0.42 15.72
CA ASP A 7 -12.98 1.05 16.77
C ASP A 7 -11.61 1.40 16.21
N ASN A 8 -11.03 2.54 16.63
CA ASN A 8 -9.77 3.06 16.08
C ASN A 8 -8.64 2.02 16.02
N TRP A 9 -8.59 1.12 16.99
CA TRP A 9 -7.64 0.01 17.02
C TRP A 9 -7.81 -0.97 15.85
N ARG A 10 -9.06 -1.39 15.57
CA ARG A 10 -9.40 -2.30 14.48
C ARG A 10 -9.29 -1.60 13.13
N ALA A 11 -9.66 -0.32 13.06
CA ALA A 11 -9.51 0.50 11.87
C ALA A 11 -8.01 0.64 11.52
N LEU A 12 -7.17 0.98 12.50
CA LEU A 12 -5.72 1.08 12.28
C LEU A 12 -5.16 -0.26 11.80
N ALA A 13 -5.46 -1.37 12.49
CA ALA A 13 -4.98 -2.69 12.07
C ALA A 13 -5.47 -3.11 10.66
N ALA A 14 -6.65 -2.66 10.23
CA ALA A 14 -7.19 -2.97 8.90
C ALA A 14 -6.61 -2.08 7.78
N PHE A 15 -6.26 -0.82 8.07
CA PHE A 15 -5.78 0.15 7.06
C PHE A 15 -4.27 0.40 7.10
N SER A 16 -3.57 0.00 8.16
CA SER A 16 -2.10 0.08 8.27
C SER A 16 -1.30 -0.92 7.42
N PRO A 17 -1.80 -2.10 7.00
CA PRO A 17 -0.98 -3.05 6.23
C PRO A 17 -0.39 -2.46 4.96
N ASP A 18 -1.13 -1.64 4.23
CA ASP A 18 -0.63 -1.01 3.00
C ASP A 18 0.55 -0.06 3.31
N ALA A 19 0.41 0.77 4.35
CA ALA A 19 1.48 1.67 4.79
C ALA A 19 2.71 0.90 5.30
N LEU A 20 2.51 -0.20 6.05
CA LEU A 20 3.60 -1.03 6.57
C LEU A 20 4.31 -1.82 5.47
N SER A 21 3.56 -2.32 4.49
CA SER A 21 4.12 -3.01 3.33
C SER A 21 5.06 -2.11 2.54
N SER A 22 4.72 -0.81 2.42
CA SER A 22 5.54 0.20 1.76
C SER A 22 6.91 0.36 2.43
N ILE A 23 6.98 0.31 3.76
CA ILE A 23 8.26 0.40 4.49
C ILE A 23 9.21 -0.75 4.13
N ALA A 24 8.66 -1.95 3.88
CA ALA A 24 9.46 -3.14 3.61
C ALA A 24 10.21 -3.09 2.26
N TYR A 25 9.70 -2.35 1.27
CA TYR A 25 10.35 -2.21 -0.04
C TYR A 25 10.85 -0.80 -0.37
N ALA A 26 10.25 0.26 0.17
CA ALA A 26 10.52 1.65 -0.23
C ALA A 26 11.99 2.06 -0.04
N ASN A 27 12.62 1.67 1.07
CA ASN A 27 14.02 2.00 1.31
C ASN A 27 14.93 1.41 0.22
N GLN A 28 14.73 0.15 -0.13
CA GLN A 28 15.54 -0.53 -1.15
C GLN A 28 15.35 0.12 -2.53
N GLU A 29 14.12 0.46 -2.89
CA GLU A 29 13.81 1.11 -4.17
C GLU A 29 14.41 2.52 -4.27
N ILE A 30 14.40 3.30 -3.18
CA ILE A 30 15.08 4.61 -3.11
C ILE A 30 16.58 4.45 -3.39
N TYR A 31 17.23 3.46 -2.75
CA TYR A 31 18.65 3.21 -2.97
C TYR A 31 18.95 2.71 -4.38
N LEU A 32 18.14 1.80 -4.94
CA LEU A 32 18.28 1.31 -6.31
C LEU A 32 18.18 2.46 -7.33
N GLY A 33 17.24 3.38 -7.14
CA GLY A 33 17.12 4.58 -7.98
C GLY A 33 18.35 5.50 -7.86
N LEU A 34 18.84 5.72 -6.64
CA LEU A 34 20.00 6.61 -6.38
C LEU A 34 21.33 6.01 -6.81
N VAL A 35 21.46 4.68 -6.85
CA VAL A 35 22.67 3.99 -7.32
C VAL A 35 23.01 4.35 -8.77
N VAL A 36 22.01 4.68 -9.60
CA VAL A 36 22.25 5.19 -10.97
C VAL A 36 23.03 6.51 -10.95
N ALA A 37 22.85 7.33 -9.92
CA ALA A 37 23.59 8.57 -9.69
C ALA A 37 24.94 8.36 -8.93
N GLY A 38 25.31 7.11 -8.63
CA GLY A 38 26.56 6.76 -7.96
C GLY A 38 26.61 7.14 -6.47
N SER A 39 27.82 7.21 -5.90
CA SER A 39 28.04 7.50 -4.47
C SER A 39 27.53 8.89 -4.05
N ALA A 40 27.49 9.85 -4.97
CA ALA A 40 26.91 11.17 -4.74
C ALA A 40 25.38 11.15 -4.56
N GLY A 41 24.69 10.15 -5.12
CA GLY A 41 23.25 9.97 -4.90
C GLY A 41 22.91 9.45 -3.51
N LEU A 42 23.77 8.61 -2.91
CA LEU A 42 23.51 8.03 -1.59
C LEU A 42 23.45 9.07 -0.46
N SER A 43 24.19 10.18 -0.57
CA SER A 43 24.08 11.28 0.40
C SER A 43 22.76 12.05 0.30
N MET A 44 22.05 11.93 -0.84
CA MET A 44 20.72 12.52 -1.04
C MET A 44 19.58 11.66 -0.48
N ALA A 45 19.84 10.44 -0.01
CA ALA A 45 18.79 9.57 0.53
C ALA A 45 18.04 10.23 1.70
N LEU A 46 18.75 10.82 2.65
CA LEU A 46 18.17 11.50 3.81
C LEU A 46 17.32 12.73 3.44
N PRO A 47 17.82 13.70 2.64
CA PRO A 47 16.99 14.84 2.25
C PRO A 47 15.78 14.43 1.41
N ILE A 48 15.89 13.41 0.54
CA ILE A 48 14.75 12.88 -0.22
C ILE A 48 13.71 12.28 0.73
N ALA A 49 14.13 11.49 1.72
CA ALA A 49 13.22 10.91 2.71
C ALA A 49 12.46 12.00 3.50
N LEU A 50 13.14 13.10 3.87
CA LEU A 50 12.49 14.24 4.53
C LEU A 50 11.47 14.94 3.63
N VAL A 51 11.76 15.11 2.35
CA VAL A 51 10.81 15.67 1.37
C VAL A 51 9.59 14.76 1.23
N ILE A 52 9.78 13.44 1.12
CA ILE A 52 8.68 12.47 1.05
C ILE A 52 7.83 12.52 2.32
N ALA A 53 8.45 12.57 3.51
CA ALA A 53 7.74 12.71 4.78
C ALA A 53 6.91 14.00 4.84
N GLY A 54 7.45 15.12 4.35
CA GLY A 54 6.71 16.38 4.22
C GLY A 54 5.51 16.27 3.28
N LEU A 55 5.67 15.61 2.14
CA LEU A 55 4.57 15.35 1.20
C LEU A 55 3.47 14.49 1.84
N LEU A 56 3.85 13.44 2.58
CA LEU A 56 2.89 12.60 3.31
C LEU A 56 2.13 13.40 4.37
N ALA A 57 2.78 14.33 5.07
CA ALA A 57 2.11 15.21 6.02
C ALA A 57 1.07 16.11 5.34
N ILE A 58 1.39 16.66 4.16
CA ILE A 58 0.45 17.46 3.36
C ILE A 58 -0.75 16.61 2.94
N VAL A 59 -0.50 15.39 2.44
CA VAL A 59 -1.57 14.46 2.05
C VAL A 59 -2.46 14.11 3.25
N ALA A 60 -1.87 13.82 4.42
CA ALA A 60 -2.62 13.53 5.64
C ALA A 60 -3.52 14.72 6.04
N LEU A 61 -2.99 15.95 6.00
CA LEU A 61 -3.78 17.15 6.28
C LEU A 61 -4.91 17.34 5.26
N SER A 62 -4.67 17.07 3.98
CA SER A 62 -5.69 17.12 2.93
C SER A 62 -6.82 16.11 3.18
N TYR A 63 -6.49 14.89 3.61
CA TYR A 63 -7.50 13.91 4.01
C TYR A 63 -8.28 14.36 5.25
N CYS A 64 -7.62 14.92 6.26
CA CYS A 64 -8.29 15.47 7.45
C CYS A 64 -9.32 16.56 7.09
N GLN A 65 -9.09 17.33 6.03
CA GLN A 65 -10.03 18.33 5.52
C GLN A 65 -11.15 17.72 4.68
N THR A 66 -10.81 16.70 3.87
CA THR A 66 -11.74 16.07 2.92
C THR A 66 -12.74 15.14 3.60
N LEU A 67 -12.32 14.39 4.63
CA LEU A 67 -13.19 13.43 5.34
C LEU A 67 -14.46 14.07 5.92
N PRO A 68 -14.40 15.21 6.63
CA PRO A 68 -15.60 15.91 7.10
C PRO A 68 -16.49 16.46 5.98
N ALA A 69 -15.90 16.85 4.86
CA ALA A 69 -16.64 17.38 3.71
C ALA A 69 -17.39 16.28 2.92
N TYR A 70 -16.93 15.03 2.98
CA TYR A 70 -17.53 13.88 2.30
C TYR A 70 -17.89 12.75 3.30
N PRO A 71 -18.85 12.98 4.22
CA PRO A 71 -19.16 12.06 5.32
C PRO A 71 -19.79 10.73 4.87
N SER A 72 -20.39 10.70 3.68
CA SER A 72 -20.96 9.49 3.07
C SER A 72 -19.90 8.53 2.50
N GLY A 73 -18.62 8.90 2.58
CA GLY A 73 -17.53 8.20 1.91
C GLY A 73 -17.46 8.60 0.44
N GLY A 74 -16.41 9.31 0.07
CA GLY A 74 -16.11 9.66 -1.30
C GLY A 74 -14.63 9.43 -1.54
N GLY A 75 -14.28 8.33 -2.19
CA GLY A 75 -12.90 8.12 -2.65
C GLY A 75 -12.48 9.22 -3.63
N SER A 76 -11.21 9.26 -4.01
CA SER A 76 -10.66 10.30 -4.90
C SER A 76 -11.45 10.49 -6.20
N PHE A 77 -12.11 9.44 -6.71
CA PHE A 77 -13.06 9.53 -7.82
C PHE A 77 -14.24 10.49 -7.55
N ILE A 78 -14.94 10.33 -6.42
CA ILE A 78 -16.14 11.13 -6.09
C ILE A 78 -15.74 12.58 -5.86
N VAL A 79 -14.66 12.80 -5.10
CA VAL A 79 -14.15 14.15 -4.83
C VAL A 79 -13.72 14.83 -6.13
N ALA A 80 -12.97 14.16 -7.00
CA ALA A 80 -12.55 14.74 -8.27
C ALA A 80 -13.74 15.02 -9.20
N ARG A 81 -14.70 14.09 -9.27
CA ARG A 81 -15.89 14.24 -10.12
C ARG A 81 -16.75 15.42 -9.70
N ASP A 82 -17.01 15.56 -8.40
CA ASP A 82 -17.93 16.56 -7.88
C ASP A 82 -17.34 17.99 -7.93
N ASN A 83 -16.00 18.13 -7.89
CA ASN A 83 -15.33 19.45 -7.93
C ASN A 83 -14.77 19.84 -9.31
N LEU A 84 -14.33 18.88 -10.13
CA LEU A 84 -13.61 19.13 -11.38
C LEU A 84 -14.34 18.57 -12.62
N GLY A 85 -15.44 17.85 -12.41
CA GLY A 85 -16.25 17.27 -13.47
C GLY A 85 -15.83 15.85 -13.87
N THR A 86 -16.48 15.35 -14.93
CA THR A 86 -16.45 13.91 -15.25
C THR A 86 -15.09 13.41 -15.73
N LEU A 87 -14.40 14.16 -16.59
CA LEU A 87 -13.10 13.70 -17.14
C LEU A 87 -12.02 13.56 -16.04
N PRO A 88 -11.77 14.58 -15.17
CA PRO A 88 -10.83 14.42 -14.06
C PRO A 88 -11.25 13.32 -13.08
N GLY A 89 -12.56 13.15 -12.85
CA GLY A 89 -13.09 12.02 -12.10
C GLY A 89 -12.66 10.68 -12.70
N LEU A 90 -12.89 10.45 -13.99
CA LEU A 90 -12.50 9.21 -14.67
C LEU A 90 -10.99 8.96 -14.62
N VAL A 91 -10.16 10.00 -14.74
CA VAL A 91 -8.71 9.89 -14.56
C VAL A 91 -8.37 9.42 -13.14
N ALA A 92 -9.02 9.98 -12.11
CA ALA A 92 -8.83 9.54 -10.73
C ALA A 92 -9.26 8.07 -10.54
N ALA A 93 -10.36 7.62 -11.16
CA ALA A 93 -10.78 6.22 -11.11
C ALA A 93 -9.78 5.28 -11.80
N ALA A 94 -9.27 5.66 -12.98
CA ALA A 94 -8.26 4.88 -13.69
C ALA A 94 -6.95 4.78 -12.88
N ALA A 95 -6.52 5.89 -12.27
CA ALA A 95 -5.36 5.92 -11.40
C ALA A 95 -5.54 5.00 -10.19
N LEU A 96 -6.71 5.00 -9.54
CA LEU A 96 -7.01 4.09 -8.44
C LEU A 96 -6.96 2.60 -8.84
N LEU A 97 -7.49 2.25 -10.02
CA LEU A 97 -7.44 0.87 -10.51
C LEU A 97 -6.00 0.41 -10.75
N MET A 98 -5.18 1.28 -11.33
CA MET A 98 -3.76 1.01 -11.53
C MET A 98 -3.03 0.91 -10.18
N ASP A 99 -3.34 1.79 -9.23
CA ASP A 99 -2.76 1.78 -7.89
C ASP A 99 -3.04 0.46 -7.16
N TYR A 100 -4.27 -0.04 -7.21
CA TYR A 100 -4.61 -1.35 -6.63
C TYR A 100 -3.86 -2.51 -7.31
N LEU A 101 -3.74 -2.49 -8.63
CA LEU A 101 -3.03 -3.52 -9.37
C LEU A 101 -1.54 -3.52 -9.04
N LEU A 102 -0.91 -2.34 -9.04
CA LEU A 102 0.51 -2.19 -8.76
C LEU A 102 0.82 -2.51 -7.30
N THR A 103 -0.01 -2.07 -6.36
CA THR A 103 0.17 -2.37 -4.93
C THR A 103 0.14 -3.88 -4.69
N ALA A 104 -0.82 -4.60 -5.28
CA ALA A 104 -0.86 -6.06 -5.18
C ALA A 104 0.38 -6.73 -5.79
N ALA A 105 0.82 -6.27 -6.97
CA ALA A 105 1.98 -6.82 -7.67
C ALA A 105 3.30 -6.57 -6.93
N VAL A 106 3.53 -5.35 -6.45
CA VAL A 106 4.76 -4.96 -5.75
C VAL A 106 4.84 -5.66 -4.40
N SER A 107 3.77 -5.63 -3.60
CA SER A 107 3.76 -6.30 -2.28
C SER A 107 4.03 -7.80 -2.39
N LEU A 108 3.48 -8.46 -3.41
CA LEU A 108 3.69 -9.88 -3.64
C LEU A 108 5.12 -10.21 -4.08
N THR A 109 5.67 -9.43 -5.01
CA THR A 109 7.03 -9.63 -5.52
C THR A 109 8.08 -9.31 -4.44
N ALA A 110 7.86 -8.26 -3.64
CA ALA A 110 8.68 -7.94 -2.47
C ALA A 110 8.61 -9.06 -1.41
N GLY A 111 7.42 -9.58 -1.12
CA GLY A 111 7.24 -10.70 -0.20
C GLY A 111 7.97 -11.97 -0.66
N VAL A 112 7.90 -12.32 -1.94
CA VAL A 112 8.65 -13.44 -2.50
C VAL A 112 10.15 -13.21 -2.47
N ALA A 113 10.61 -11.98 -2.72
CA ALA A 113 12.02 -11.63 -2.62
C ALA A 113 12.54 -11.81 -1.17
N ALA A 114 11.75 -11.41 -0.17
CA ALA A 114 12.07 -11.64 1.24
C ALA A 114 12.18 -13.15 1.55
N ILE A 115 11.25 -13.98 1.07
CA ILE A 115 11.31 -15.44 1.24
C ILE A 115 12.55 -16.04 0.54
N ALA A 116 12.83 -15.63 -0.70
CA ALA A 116 13.99 -16.10 -1.46
C ALA A 116 15.31 -15.64 -0.85
N SER A 117 15.33 -14.51 -0.12
CA SER A 117 16.50 -14.06 0.63
C SER A 117 16.84 -14.99 1.81
N ALA A 118 15.82 -15.54 2.48
CA ALA A 118 15.99 -16.53 3.54
C ALA A 118 16.32 -17.94 3.01
N PHE A 119 15.78 -18.29 1.83
CA PHE A 119 15.98 -19.58 1.17
C PHE A 119 16.51 -19.41 -0.26
N PRO A 120 17.84 -19.26 -0.44
CA PRO A 120 18.42 -18.88 -1.73
C PRO A 120 18.12 -19.83 -2.89
N HIS A 121 17.83 -21.10 -2.62
CA HIS A 121 17.44 -22.07 -3.65
C HIS A 121 16.11 -21.74 -4.34
N LEU A 122 15.29 -20.81 -3.78
CA LEU A 122 14.02 -20.38 -4.35
C LEU A 122 14.17 -19.25 -5.39
N TRP A 123 15.34 -18.61 -5.51
CA TRP A 123 15.58 -17.51 -6.46
C TRP A 123 15.18 -17.81 -7.92
N PRO A 124 15.50 -18.99 -8.48
CA PRO A 124 15.10 -19.32 -9.86
C PRO A 124 13.58 -19.41 -10.03
N TYR A 125 12.84 -19.71 -8.95
CA TYR A 125 11.40 -19.97 -8.97
C TYR A 125 10.55 -18.78 -8.54
N ARG A 126 11.16 -17.61 -8.28
CA ARG A 126 10.47 -16.41 -7.76
C ARG A 126 9.23 -16.00 -8.56
N GLY A 127 9.26 -16.11 -9.90
CA GLY A 127 8.11 -15.78 -10.75
C GLY A 127 6.95 -16.75 -10.55
N VAL A 128 7.24 -18.05 -10.48
CA VAL A 128 6.24 -19.10 -10.25
C VAL A 128 5.68 -18.99 -8.82
N LEU A 129 6.53 -18.73 -7.83
CA LEU A 129 6.12 -18.53 -6.44
C LEU A 129 5.20 -17.32 -6.27
N ALA A 130 5.52 -16.20 -6.93
CA ALA A 130 4.65 -15.02 -6.94
C ALA A 130 3.28 -15.38 -7.52
N LEU A 131 3.22 -15.94 -8.72
CA LEU A 131 1.95 -16.32 -9.34
C LEU A 131 1.15 -17.34 -8.52
N ALA A 132 1.83 -18.31 -7.89
CA ALA A 132 1.19 -19.29 -7.02
C ALA A 132 0.59 -18.64 -5.77
N LEU A 133 1.30 -17.71 -5.13
CA LEU A 133 0.80 -16.95 -3.98
C LEU A 133 -0.35 -16.02 -4.38
N LEU A 134 -0.27 -15.35 -5.55
CA LEU A 134 -1.37 -14.55 -6.08
C LEU A 134 -2.63 -15.39 -6.24
N LEU A 135 -2.50 -16.57 -6.85
CA LEU A 135 -3.60 -17.49 -7.06
C LEU A 135 -4.17 -17.98 -5.73
N ALA A 136 -3.33 -18.32 -4.75
CA ALA A 136 -3.76 -18.71 -3.42
C ALA A 136 -4.55 -17.60 -2.72
N ILE A 137 -4.04 -16.37 -2.73
CA ILE A 137 -4.73 -15.19 -2.16
C ILE A 137 -6.04 -14.93 -2.90
N THR A 138 -6.06 -15.07 -4.22
CA THR A 138 -7.27 -14.89 -5.03
C THR A 138 -8.33 -15.92 -4.65
N LEU A 139 -7.97 -17.20 -4.56
CA LEU A 139 -8.88 -18.27 -4.13
C LEU A 139 -9.38 -18.05 -2.70
N ALA A 140 -8.52 -17.60 -1.80
CA ALA A 140 -8.90 -17.28 -0.42
C ALA A 140 -9.94 -16.15 -0.38
N ASN A 141 -9.72 -15.07 -1.15
CA ASN A 141 -10.66 -13.95 -1.27
C ASN A 141 -12.00 -14.39 -1.89
N LEU A 142 -11.98 -15.23 -2.94
CA LEU A 142 -13.19 -15.76 -3.59
C LEU A 142 -13.99 -16.69 -2.69
N ARG A 143 -13.34 -17.44 -1.79
CA ARG A 143 -14.00 -18.28 -0.78
C ARG A 143 -14.67 -17.50 0.34
N GLY A 144 -14.52 -16.17 0.37
CA GLY A 144 -15.19 -15.33 1.35
C GLY A 144 -14.57 -15.40 2.74
N LEU A 145 -13.24 -15.53 2.85
CA LEU A 145 -12.47 -15.31 4.09
C LEU A 145 -12.50 -13.83 4.54
N ARG A 146 -13.67 -13.17 4.42
CA ARG A 146 -13.92 -11.75 4.67
C ARG A 146 -13.86 -11.35 6.15
N GLU A 147 -13.75 -12.30 7.07
CA GLU A 147 -13.91 -12.06 8.52
C GLU A 147 -12.64 -12.32 9.34
N THR A 148 -11.52 -11.74 8.92
CA THR A 148 -10.27 -11.86 9.69
C THR A 148 -9.55 -10.54 9.91
N GLY A 149 -10.30 -9.48 10.24
CA GLY A 149 -9.71 -8.27 10.84
C GLY A 149 -8.88 -8.58 12.09
N THR A 150 -9.20 -9.65 12.83
CA THR A 150 -8.42 -10.17 13.96
C THR A 150 -7.21 -11.00 13.54
N LEU A 151 -7.27 -11.78 12.45
CA LEU A 151 -6.14 -12.61 11.99
C LEU A 151 -5.08 -11.76 11.28
N MET A 152 -5.49 -10.66 10.63
CA MET A 152 -4.59 -9.69 10.01
C MET A 152 -3.93 -8.75 11.03
N ALA A 153 -4.53 -8.55 12.20
CA ALA A 153 -3.92 -7.75 13.27
C ALA A 153 -2.66 -8.42 13.85
N VAL A 154 -2.64 -9.75 13.97
CA VAL A 154 -1.50 -10.50 14.55
C VAL A 154 -0.17 -10.24 13.80
N PRO A 155 -0.07 -10.45 12.47
CA PRO A 155 1.17 -10.18 11.73
C PRO A 155 1.54 -8.69 11.71
N VAL A 156 0.55 -7.79 11.70
CA VAL A 156 0.78 -6.34 11.76
C VAL A 156 1.45 -5.94 13.08
N TYR A 157 0.92 -6.38 14.22
CA TYR A 157 1.53 -6.06 15.52
C TYR A 157 2.86 -6.79 15.74
N LEU A 158 3.05 -8.00 15.20
CA LEU A 158 4.34 -8.67 15.19
C LEU A 158 5.40 -7.95 14.34
N PHE A 159 5.00 -7.26 13.27
CA PHE A 159 5.93 -6.47 12.47
C PHE A 159 6.34 -5.17 13.18
N LEU A 160 5.48 -4.60 14.02
CA LEU A 160 5.78 -3.41 14.82
C LEU A 160 6.61 -3.69 16.08
N ALA A 161 6.50 -4.90 16.66
CA ALA A 161 7.16 -5.32 17.89
C ALA A 161 8.63 -5.73 17.64
#